data_AF-G4CG85-F1
#
_entry.id   AF-G4CG85-F1
#
_cell.length_a   1.000
_cell.length_b   1.000
_cell.length_c   1.000
_cell.angle_alpha   90.00
_cell.angle_beta   90.00
_cell.angle_gamma   90.00
#
_symmetry.space_group_name_H-M   'P 1'
#
loop_
_entity.id
_entity.type
_entity.pdbx_description
1 polymer ?
#
loop_
_entity_poly.entity_id
_entity_poly.type
_entity_poly.pdbx_seq_one_letter_code
_entity_poly.pdbx_strand_id
1 'polypeptide(L)'
;MANIDVKAKLEAAKQKAKQAVAKHKRSKDPAVIMPEPTGNPEVDSKADLDAVQQGFRDRIKNESNRFELATDSEYWFAACFQTREQKEAFLKAIDLLAHGDKYIDGRLLAEKLGITLPDADVPYRTEGKIDKDYAQFVD
;
A
#
# COMPACT_ATOMS: atom_id res chain seq x y z
N MET A 1 32.76 -36.67 10.49
CA MET A 1 31.30 -36.96 10.43
C MET A 1 30.40 -35.73 10.65
N ALA A 2 30.93 -34.51 10.84
CA ALA A 2 30.10 -33.31 11.12
C ALA A 2 29.60 -32.53 9.87
N ASN A 3 30.18 -32.73 8.68
CA ASN A 3 29.86 -31.93 7.47
C ASN A 3 28.60 -32.37 6.72
N ILE A 4 28.11 -33.59 6.93
CA ILE A 4 26.92 -34.13 6.25
C ILE A 4 25.64 -33.57 6.88
N ASP A 5 25.63 -33.40 8.19
CA ASP A 5 24.49 -32.89 8.95
C ASP A 5 24.24 -31.38 8.68
N VAL A 6 25.30 -30.59 8.48
CA VAL A 6 25.17 -29.18 8.09
C VAL A 6 24.62 -29.02 6.68
N LYS A 7 25.07 -29.85 5.72
CA LYS A 7 24.51 -29.85 4.34
C LYS A 7 23.04 -30.28 4.34
N ALA A 8 22.69 -31.32 5.07
CA ALA A 8 21.30 -31.79 5.19
C ALA A 8 20.39 -30.72 5.83
N LYS A 9 20.86 -30.02 6.87
CA LYS A 9 20.14 -28.90 7.49
C LYS A 9 19.97 -27.71 6.54
N LEU A 10 20.99 -27.40 5.74
CA LEU A 10 20.93 -26.32 4.74
C LEU A 10 19.94 -26.66 3.60
N GLU A 11 19.93 -27.90 3.11
CA GLU A 11 18.97 -28.35 2.10
C GLU A 11 17.54 -28.38 2.64
N ALA A 12 17.35 -28.88 3.87
CA ALA A 12 16.05 -28.85 4.53
C ALA A 12 15.54 -27.40 4.75
N ALA A 13 16.42 -26.46 5.10
CA ALA A 13 16.08 -25.04 5.19
C ALA A 13 15.71 -24.44 3.82
N LYS A 14 16.44 -24.80 2.76
CA LYS A 14 16.11 -24.41 1.38
C LYS A 14 14.77 -25.00 0.91
N GLN A 15 14.46 -26.24 1.26
CA GLN A 15 13.18 -26.87 0.96
C GLN A 15 12.02 -26.24 1.74
N LYS A 16 12.21 -25.95 3.02
CA LYS A 16 11.22 -25.21 3.83
C LYS A 16 10.98 -23.81 3.26
N ALA A 17 12.03 -23.09 2.87
CA ALA A 17 11.91 -21.79 2.22
C ALA A 17 11.18 -21.89 0.87
N LYS A 18 11.50 -22.87 0.03
CA LYS A 18 10.79 -23.13 -1.23
C LYS A 18 9.31 -23.47 -1.00
N GLN A 19 9.00 -24.26 0.02
CA GLN A 19 7.62 -24.62 0.39
C GLN A 19 6.85 -23.41 0.94
N ALA A 20 7.49 -22.54 1.74
CA ALA A 20 6.89 -21.30 2.22
C ALA A 20 6.60 -20.32 1.07
N VAL A 21 7.53 -20.18 0.12
CA VAL A 21 7.33 -19.39 -1.11
C VAL A 21 6.22 -19.97 -1.97
N ALA A 22 6.15 -21.30 -2.13
CA ALA A 22 5.07 -21.94 -2.88
C ALA A 22 3.70 -21.76 -2.20
N LYS A 23 3.64 -21.84 -0.87
CA LYS A 23 2.42 -21.58 -0.08
C LYS A 23 1.98 -20.13 -0.23
N HIS A 24 2.90 -19.18 -0.17
CA HIS A 24 2.61 -17.76 -0.40
C HIS A 24 2.19 -17.45 -1.85
N LYS A 25 2.75 -18.17 -2.84
CA LYS A 25 2.27 -18.07 -4.24
C LYS A 25 0.85 -18.63 -4.41
N ARG A 26 0.50 -19.68 -3.69
CA ARG A 26 -0.84 -20.29 -3.70
C ARG A 26 -1.88 -19.49 -2.92
N SER A 27 -1.46 -18.69 -1.94
CA SER A 27 -2.36 -17.81 -1.18
C SER A 27 -2.67 -16.50 -1.90
N LYS A 28 -2.09 -16.27 -3.09
CA LYS A 28 -2.53 -15.16 -3.94
C LYS A 28 -3.81 -15.59 -4.62
N ASP A 29 -4.86 -14.81 -4.44
CA ASP A 29 -6.11 -15.02 -5.16
C ASP A 29 -5.83 -15.08 -6.67
N PRO A 30 -6.49 -15.99 -7.39
CA PRO A 30 -6.32 -16.12 -8.83
C PRO A 30 -6.71 -14.80 -9.51
N ALA A 31 -5.89 -14.36 -10.47
CA ALA A 31 -6.10 -13.09 -11.17
C ALA A 31 -7.39 -13.07 -12.01
N VAL A 32 -7.97 -14.25 -12.28
CA VAL A 32 -9.22 -14.47 -12.99
C VAL A 32 -9.91 -15.66 -12.32
N ILE A 33 -11.18 -15.52 -11.97
CA ILE A 33 -12.03 -16.63 -11.51
C ILE A 33 -12.70 -17.20 -12.76
N MET A 34 -12.38 -18.44 -13.11
CA MET A 34 -12.95 -19.10 -14.28
C MET A 34 -14.37 -19.62 -13.95
N PRO A 35 -15.30 -19.57 -14.91
CA PRO A 35 -16.63 -20.15 -14.74
C PRO A 35 -16.57 -21.69 -14.71
N GLU A 36 -17.57 -22.31 -14.09
CA GLU A 36 -17.68 -23.78 -14.07
C GLU A 36 -18.05 -24.31 -15.47
N PRO A 37 -17.38 -25.37 -15.98
CA PRO A 37 -17.64 -25.90 -17.31
C PRO A 37 -19.03 -26.52 -17.44
N THR A 38 -19.71 -26.21 -18.55
CA THR A 38 -21.03 -26.77 -18.89
C THR A 38 -20.93 -28.04 -19.73
N GLY A 39 -19.75 -28.32 -20.30
CA GLY A 39 -19.48 -29.50 -21.14
C GLY A 39 -19.73 -29.26 -22.64
N ASN A 40 -20.17 -28.05 -23.02
CA ASN A 40 -20.23 -27.63 -24.41
C ASN A 40 -18.99 -26.79 -24.75
N PRO A 41 -18.09 -27.27 -25.64
CA PRO A 41 -16.84 -26.58 -25.93
C PRO A 41 -16.99 -25.14 -26.42
N GLU A 42 -18.03 -24.84 -27.19
CA GLU A 42 -18.23 -23.49 -27.73
C GLU A 42 -18.70 -22.50 -26.65
N VAL A 43 -19.57 -22.96 -25.75
CA VAL A 43 -20.08 -22.15 -24.63
C VAL A 43 -19.00 -21.92 -23.58
N ASP A 44 -18.27 -22.99 -23.24
CA ASP A 44 -17.19 -22.95 -22.24
C ASP A 44 -16.03 -22.06 -22.74
N SER A 45 -15.62 -22.18 -24.01
CA SER A 45 -14.57 -21.34 -24.59
C SER A 45 -14.94 -19.86 -24.58
N LYS A 46 -16.21 -19.53 -24.82
CA LYS A 46 -16.69 -18.15 -24.77
C LYS A 46 -16.69 -17.60 -23.34
N ALA A 47 -17.21 -18.39 -22.40
CA ALA A 47 -17.26 -17.99 -20.99
C ALA A 47 -15.86 -17.79 -20.40
N ASP A 48 -14.90 -18.63 -20.80
CA ASP A 48 -13.49 -18.51 -20.43
C ASP A 48 -12.87 -17.21 -20.96
N LEU A 49 -13.11 -16.88 -22.23
CA LEU A 49 -12.61 -15.63 -22.85
C LEU A 49 -13.21 -14.39 -22.18
N ASP A 50 -14.51 -14.41 -21.88
CA ASP A 50 -15.21 -13.32 -21.19
C ASP A 50 -14.65 -13.11 -19.77
N ALA A 51 -14.43 -14.20 -19.02
CA ALA A 51 -13.84 -14.14 -17.68
C ALA A 51 -12.41 -13.56 -17.71
N VAL A 52 -11.58 -14.02 -18.65
CA VAL A 52 -10.22 -13.49 -18.83
C VAL A 52 -10.24 -12.02 -19.19
N GLN A 53 -11.11 -11.60 -20.12
CA GLN A 53 -11.24 -10.19 -20.50
C GLN A 53 -11.68 -9.32 -19.33
N GLN A 54 -12.63 -9.80 -18.52
CA GLN A 54 -13.09 -9.11 -17.32
C GLN A 54 -11.95 -8.92 -16.30
N GLY A 55 -11.18 -9.98 -16.02
CA GLY A 55 -10.04 -9.90 -15.11
C GLY A 55 -8.97 -8.89 -15.56
N PHE A 56 -8.70 -8.77 -16.88
CA PHE A 56 -7.81 -7.72 -17.38
C PHE A 56 -8.37 -6.31 -17.12
N ARG A 57 -9.67 -6.09 -17.38
CA ARG A 57 -10.31 -4.79 -17.15
C ARG A 57 -10.29 -4.40 -15.68
N ASP A 58 -10.59 -5.33 -14.78
CA ASP A 58 -10.61 -5.07 -13.34
C ASP A 58 -9.20 -4.78 -12.82
N ARG A 59 -8.18 -5.48 -13.35
CA ARG A 59 -6.80 -5.22 -13.00
C ARG A 59 -6.32 -3.84 -13.47
N ILE A 60 -6.72 -3.42 -14.67
CA ILE A 60 -6.42 -2.07 -15.19
C ILE A 60 -7.05 -1.02 -14.27
N LYS A 61 -8.33 -1.17 -13.91
CA LYS A 61 -9.01 -0.24 -12.99
C LYS A 61 -8.32 -0.16 -11.63
N ASN A 62 -7.99 -1.30 -11.03
CA ASN A 62 -7.33 -1.33 -9.73
C ASN A 62 -5.93 -0.70 -9.79
N GLU A 63 -5.20 -0.91 -10.87
CA GLU A 63 -3.89 -0.29 -11.08
C GLU A 63 -4.02 1.22 -11.31
N SER A 64 -5.00 1.68 -12.08
CA SER A 64 -5.31 3.10 -12.25
C SER A 64 -5.67 3.77 -10.92
N ASN A 65 -6.54 3.16 -10.12
CA ASN A 65 -6.90 3.68 -8.80
C ASN A 65 -5.68 3.74 -7.86
N ARG A 66 -4.81 2.72 -7.92
CA ARG A 66 -3.56 2.72 -7.15
C ARG A 66 -2.60 3.81 -7.62
N PHE A 67 -2.50 4.01 -8.93
CA PHE A 67 -1.64 5.02 -9.53
C PHE A 67 -2.12 6.43 -9.16
N GLU A 68 -3.43 6.70 -9.24
CA GLU A 68 -4.05 7.94 -8.81
C GLU A 68 -3.76 8.22 -7.33
N LEU A 69 -4.03 7.26 -6.45
CA LEU A 69 -3.74 7.37 -5.02
C LEU A 69 -2.25 7.60 -4.70
N ALA A 70 -1.35 7.02 -5.48
CA ALA A 70 0.09 7.15 -5.26
C ALA A 70 0.71 8.41 -5.87
N THR A 71 0.04 9.03 -6.85
CA THR A 71 0.60 10.13 -7.65
C THR A 71 -0.10 11.46 -7.38
N ASP A 72 -1.36 11.43 -6.95
CA ASP A 72 -2.01 12.64 -6.48
C ASP A 72 -1.27 13.14 -5.25
N SER A 73 -0.90 14.42 -5.30
CA SER A 73 -0.14 15.06 -4.24
C SER A 73 -1.03 15.44 -3.05
N GLU A 74 -2.35 15.20 -3.14
CA GLU A 74 -3.37 15.31 -2.08
C GLU A 74 -3.21 16.50 -1.12
N TYR A 75 -2.86 17.68 -1.63
CA TYR A 75 -2.85 18.92 -0.85
C TYR A 75 -4.19 19.64 -1.01
N TRP A 76 -5.11 19.40 -0.08
CA TRP A 76 -6.49 19.93 -0.14
C TRP A 76 -6.70 21.28 0.55
N PHE A 77 -5.71 21.74 1.34
CA PHE A 77 -5.83 22.97 2.12
C PHE A 77 -4.53 23.77 2.11
N ALA A 78 -4.61 25.06 1.74
CA ALA A 78 -3.50 25.99 1.78
C ALA A 78 -3.94 27.34 2.38
N ALA A 79 -3.20 27.82 3.38
CA ALA A 79 -3.40 29.14 3.96
C ALA A 79 -2.46 30.16 3.30
N CYS A 80 -3.02 31.18 2.64
CA CYS A 80 -2.27 32.23 1.96
C CYS A 80 -2.12 33.48 2.84
N PHE A 81 -0.90 33.96 3.01
CA PHE A 81 -0.57 35.19 3.73
C PHE A 81 0.14 36.17 2.79
N GLN A 82 0.00 37.48 3.04
CA GLN A 82 0.66 38.49 2.20
C GLN A 82 2.17 38.51 2.44
N THR A 83 2.61 38.18 3.65
CA THR A 83 4.03 38.15 4.01
C THR A 83 4.39 36.90 4.81
N ARG A 84 5.69 36.59 4.88
CA ARG A 84 6.20 35.46 5.66
C ARG A 84 5.97 35.67 7.15
N GLU A 85 6.12 36.90 7.62
CA GLU A 85 5.96 37.29 9.01
C GLU A 85 4.52 37.05 9.48
N GLN A 86 3.53 37.34 8.63
CA GLN A 86 2.12 37.04 8.92
C GLN A 86 1.88 35.53 9.08
N LYS A 87 2.43 34.73 8.15
CA LYS A 87 2.34 33.26 8.23
C LYS A 87 2.99 32.73 9.51
N GLU A 88 4.20 33.19 9.82
CA GLU A 88 4.92 32.75 11.02
C GLU A 88 4.22 33.17 12.31
N ALA A 89 3.68 34.40 12.37
CA ALA A 89 2.92 34.87 13.52
C ALA A 89 1.67 34.00 13.74
N PHE A 90 0.94 33.66 12.67
CA PHE A 90 -0.19 32.75 12.73
C PHE A 90 0.21 31.35 13.23
N LEU A 91 1.26 30.75 12.65
CA LEU A 91 1.74 29.42 13.03
C LEU A 91 2.26 29.36 14.47
N LYS A 92 2.88 30.45 14.96
CA LYS A 92 3.30 30.58 16.38
C LYS A 92 2.09 30.67 17.30
N ALA A 93 1.07 31.44 16.93
CA ALA A 93 -0.12 31.64 17.76
C ALA A 93 -0.91 30.35 17.99
N ILE A 94 -0.93 29.45 17.01
CA ILE A 94 -1.59 28.12 17.10
C ILE A 94 -0.65 26.99 17.53
N ASP A 95 0.60 27.31 17.89
CA ASP A 95 1.62 26.34 18.30
C ASP A 95 1.84 25.21 17.27
N LEU A 96 1.89 25.56 15.99
CA LEU A 96 2.16 24.64 14.87
C LEU A 96 3.47 24.91 14.14
N LEU A 97 4.17 26.00 14.47
CA LEU A 97 5.45 26.34 13.80
C LEU A 97 6.50 25.22 13.95
N ALA A 98 6.49 24.49 15.08
CA ALA A 98 7.39 23.36 15.32
C ALA A 98 7.09 22.13 14.45
N HIS A 99 5.87 22.04 13.91
CA HIS A 99 5.39 20.90 13.12
C HIS A 99 5.55 21.11 11.60
N GLY A 100 5.97 22.31 11.18
CA GLY A 100 6.21 22.64 9.77
C GLY A 100 5.86 24.09 9.46
N ASP A 101 6.35 24.57 8.32
CA ASP A 101 6.12 25.94 7.87
C ASP A 101 5.16 26.03 6.66
N LYS A 102 5.08 24.98 5.84
CA LYS A 102 4.30 24.92 4.60
C LYS A 102 3.32 23.75 4.58
N TYR A 103 3.79 22.56 4.94
CA TYR A 103 2.98 21.35 4.99
C TYR A 103 2.79 20.97 6.45
N ILE A 104 1.55 21.09 6.92
CA ILE A 104 1.15 20.80 8.29
C ILE A 104 0.06 19.74 8.22
N ASP A 105 0.12 18.76 9.12
CA ASP A 105 -0.94 17.76 9.23
C ASP A 105 -2.27 18.43 9.63
N GLY A 106 -3.29 18.27 8.79
CA GLY A 106 -4.63 18.81 9.03
C GLY A 106 -5.28 18.26 10.30
N ARG A 107 -4.89 17.06 10.76
CA ARG A 107 -5.37 16.47 12.02
C ARG A 107 -4.85 17.24 13.22
N LEU A 108 -3.57 17.60 13.22
CA LEU A 108 -2.95 18.44 14.25
C LEU A 108 -3.58 19.84 14.27
N LEU A 109 -3.83 20.41 13.09
CA LEU A 109 -4.52 21.70 12.99
C LEU A 109 -5.94 21.64 13.55
N ALA A 110 -6.71 20.58 13.24
CA ALA A 110 -8.06 20.40 13.76
C ALA A 110 -8.08 20.23 15.28
N GLU A 111 -7.14 19.45 15.83
CA GLU A 111 -6.97 19.29 17.28
C GLU A 111 -6.69 20.64 17.97
N LYS A 112 -5.75 21.43 17.45
CA LYS A 112 -5.43 22.76 17.99
C LYS A 112 -6.61 23.74 17.95
N LEU A 113 -7.49 23.60 16.95
CA LEU A 113 -8.69 24.42 16.80
C LEU A 113 -9.91 23.86 17.54
N GLY A 114 -9.82 22.67 18.16
CA GLY A 114 -10.94 22.00 18.84
C GLY A 114 -12.02 21.51 17.87
N ILE A 115 -11.66 21.20 16.62
CA ILE A 115 -12.57 20.75 15.57
C ILE A 115 -12.54 19.23 15.48
N THR A 116 -13.72 18.60 15.51
CA THR A 116 -13.85 17.17 15.23
C THR A 116 -13.88 16.92 13.73
N LEU A 117 -12.94 16.13 13.23
CA LEU A 117 -12.90 15.72 11.83
C LEU A 117 -13.80 14.48 11.59
N PRO A 118 -14.41 14.36 10.39
CA PRO A 118 -15.05 13.11 10.00
C PRO A 118 -14.01 11.99 9.91
N ASP A 119 -14.45 10.77 10.18
CA ASP A 119 -13.61 9.59 9.99
C ASP A 119 -13.33 9.37 8.49
N ALA A 120 -12.10 9.02 8.16
CA ALA A 120 -11.65 8.83 6.78
C ALA A 120 -10.68 7.65 6.73
N ASP A 121 -11.05 6.63 5.95
CA ASP A 121 -10.20 5.48 5.67
C ASP A 121 -9.51 5.70 4.31
N VAL A 122 -8.35 6.36 4.35
CA VAL A 122 -7.47 6.49 3.18
C VAL A 122 -6.55 5.28 3.16
N PRO A 123 -6.62 4.39 2.15
CA PRO A 123 -5.83 3.17 2.14
C PRO A 123 -4.36 3.48 1.89
N TYR A 124 -3.55 3.54 2.94
CA TYR A 124 -2.10 3.67 2.82
C TYR A 124 -1.42 2.31 2.99
N ARG A 125 -0.24 2.15 2.36
CA ARG A 125 0.54 0.92 2.49
C ARG A 125 1.23 0.89 3.85
N THR A 126 0.61 0.22 4.81
CA THR A 126 1.19 -0.03 6.16
C THR A 126 2.41 -0.94 6.10
N GLU A 127 2.47 -1.83 5.12
CA GLU A 127 3.61 -2.74 4.89
C GLU A 127 4.74 -2.05 4.12
N GLY A 128 5.37 -1.07 4.76
CA GLY A 128 6.70 -0.62 4.37
C GLY A 128 7.71 -1.70 4.75
N LYS A 129 8.42 -2.27 3.77
CA LYS A 129 9.60 -3.08 4.09
C LYS A 129 10.68 -2.10 4.55
N ILE A 130 10.98 -2.10 5.85
CA ILE A 130 12.13 -1.36 6.38
C ILE A 130 13.36 -1.86 5.62
N ASP A 131 14.08 -0.94 4.97
CA ASP A 131 15.32 -1.27 4.28
C ASP A 131 16.28 -1.92 5.29
N LYS A 132 17.03 -2.95 4.87
CA LYS A 132 17.94 -3.64 5.78
C LYS A 132 18.99 -2.70 6.37
N ASP A 133 19.41 -1.72 5.58
CA ASP A 133 20.37 -0.71 5.97
C ASP A 133 19.72 0.39 6.84
N TYR A 134 18.39 0.50 6.86
CA TYR A 134 17.68 1.36 7.81
C TYR A 134 17.33 0.62 9.10
N ALA A 135 17.09 -0.69 9.04
CA ALA A 135 16.79 -1.52 10.21
C ALA A 135 17.93 -1.53 11.23
N GLN A 136 19.17 -1.28 10.81
CA GLN A 136 20.32 -1.15 11.72
C GLN A 136 20.34 0.15 12.54
N PHE A 137 19.46 1.11 12.22
CA PHE A 137 19.34 2.40 12.90
C PHE A 137 18.03 2.57 13.69
N VAL A 138 17.18 1.54 13.72
CA VAL A 138 15.98 1.52 14.55
C VAL A 138 16.33 0.77 15.84
N ASP A 139 16.58 1.52 16.90
CA ASP A 139 16.82 1.03 18.26
C ASP A 139 15.53 0.43 18.89
#